data_AF-A0A3L7TML7-F1
#
_entry.id   AF-A0A3L7TML7-F1
#
_cell.length_a   1.000
_cell.length_b   1.000
_cell.length_c   1.000
_cell.angle_alpha   90.00
_cell.angle_beta   90.00
_cell.angle_gamma   90.00
#
_symmetry.space_group_name_H-M   'P 1'
#
loop_
_entity.id
_entity.type
_entity.pdbx_description
1 polymer ?
#
loop_
_entity_poly.entity_id
_entity_poly.type
_entity_poly.pdbx_seq_one_letter_code
_entity_poly.pdbx_strand_id
1 'polypeptide(L)' 'MSNSCNIDPYGKKLRIVAGAFVEGIGLLLFVMWIFEMGPAWLVIPAGVLWASGMVMMTAGLLGRCPLRAMGVKTSC' A
#
# COMPACT_ATOMS: atom_id res chain seq x y z
N MET A 1 -24.32 9.43 3.87
CA MET A 1 -23.02 8.80 4.17
C MET A 1 -21.89 9.68 3.65
N SER A 2 -21.37 10.60 4.47
CA SER A 2 -20.22 11.43 4.10
C SER A 2 -18.94 10.68 4.43
N ASN A 3 -18.32 10.06 3.42
CA ASN A 3 -17.09 9.25 3.53
C ASN A 3 -15.79 10.08 3.55
N SER A 4 -15.92 11.40 3.65
CA SER A 4 -14.79 12.33 3.67
C SER A 4 -14.39 12.61 5.11
N CYS A 5 -13.62 11.71 5.72
CA CYS A 5 -12.83 12.12 6.88
C CYS A 5 -11.70 12.98 6.30
N ASN A 6 -11.62 14.24 6.72
CA ASN A 6 -10.51 15.13 6.38
C ASN A 6 -9.22 14.53 6.93
N ILE A 7 -8.56 13.68 6.13
CA ILE A 7 -7.25 13.13 6.46
C ILE A 7 -6.32 14.32 6.68
N ASP A 8 -5.75 14.40 7.88
CA ASP A 8 -4.70 15.34 8.19
C ASP A 8 -3.57 15.25 7.14
N PRO A 9 -3.06 16.37 6.60
CA PRO A 9 -2.08 16.36 5.51
C PRO A 9 -0.85 15.48 5.81
N TYR A 10 -0.52 15.30 7.09
CA TYR A 10 0.52 14.38 7.54
C TYR A 10 0.14 12.90 7.35
N GLY A 11 -1.08 12.51 7.69
CA GLY A 11 -1.60 11.15 7.48
C GLY A 11 -1.74 10.78 6.00
N LYS A 12 -2.06 11.76 5.14
CA LYS A 12 -2.10 11.58 3.67
C LYS A 12 -0.71 11.26 3.12
N LYS A 13 0.28 12.07 3.49
CA LYS A 13 1.66 11.90 3.05
C LYS A 13 2.24 10.58 3.54
N LEU A 14 2.00 10.22 4.80
CA LEU A 14 2.51 8.97 5.37
C LEU A 14 2.00 7.74 4.62
N ARG A 15 0.71 7.69 4.27
CA ARG A 15 0.13 6.54 3.52
C ARG A 15 0.64 6.45 2.08
N ILE A 16 0.82 7.58 1.40
CA ILE A 16 1.38 7.60 0.05
C ILE A 16 2.85 7.18 0.08
N VAL A 17 3.63 7.69 1.04
CA VAL A 17 5.05 7.33 1.20
C VAL A 17 5.21 5.86 1.61
N ALA A 18 4.43 5.38 2.57
CA ALA A 18 4.45 3.98 2.98
C ALA A 18 4.00 3.05 1.83
N GLY A 19 2.96 3.43 1.10
CA GLY A 19 2.52 2.73 -0.11
C GLY A 19 3.61 2.68 -1.17
N ALA A 20 4.28 3.80 -1.45
CA ALA A 20 5.41 3.88 -2.39
C ALA A 20 6.60 3.02 -1.96
N PHE A 21 6.89 2.98 -0.67
CA PHE A 21 7.97 2.15 -0.16
C PHE A 21 7.64 0.65 -0.32
N VAL A 22 6.43 0.25 0.03
CA VAL A 22 5.95 -1.14 -0.10
C VAL A 22 5.87 -1.55 -1.57
N GLU A 23 5.38 -0.68 -2.46
CA GLU A 23 5.34 -0.96 -3.89
C GLU A 23 6.74 -1.11 -4.48
N GLY A 24 7.68 -0.25 -4.05
CA GLY A 24 9.09 -0.35 -4.42
C GLY A 24 9.74 -1.66 -3.98
N ILE A 25 9.44 -2.15 -2.77
CA ILE A 25 9.91 -3.47 -2.31
C ILE A 25 9.29 -4.60 -3.14
N GLY A 26 7.99 -4.52 -3.44
CA GLY A 26 7.30 -5.51 -4.28
C GLY A 26 7.89 -5.59 -5.69
N LEU A 27 8.16 -4.44 -6.31
CA LEU A 27 8.85 -4.35 -7.60
C LEU A 27 10.28 -4.87 -7.54
N LEU A 28 11.04 -4.54 -6.50
CA LEU A 28 12.41 -5.04 -6.31
C LEU A 28 12.42 -6.57 -6.22
N LEU A 29 11.53 -7.15 -5.42
CA LEU A 29 11.37 -8.60 -5.28
C LEU A 29 10.95 -9.25 -6.61
N PHE A 30 10.07 -8.60 -7.37
CA PHE A 30 9.67 -9.07 -8.69
C PHE A 30 10.83 -9.05 -9.69
N VAL A 31 11.65 -8.00 -9.67
CA VAL A 31 12.88 -7.92 -10.49
C VAL A 31 13.87 -9.01 -10.07
N MET A 32 14.11 -9.22 -8.78
CA MET A 32 14.96 -10.31 -8.30
C MET A 32 14.45 -11.69 -8.75
N TRP A 33 13.13 -11.87 -8.82
CA TRP A 33 12.53 -13.09 -9.36
C TRP A 33 12.77 -13.24 -10.87
N ILE A 34 12.66 -12.17 -11.67
CA ILE A 34 12.99 -12.19 -13.11
C ILE A 34 14.45 -12.60 -13.36
N PHE A 35 15.38 -12.14 -12.52
CA PHE A 35 16.79 -12.51 -12.60
C PHE A 35 17.10 -13.91 -12.03
N GLU A 36 16.08 -14.70 -11.68
CA GLU A 36 16.19 -16.01 -11.03
C GLU A 36 17.08 -16.00 -9.76
N MET A 37 17.21 -14.84 -9.09
CA MET A 37 18.01 -14.68 -7.88
C MET A 37 17.29 -15.22 -6.62
N GLY A 38 16.26 -16.05 -6.78
CA GLY A 38 15.47 -16.59 -5.67
C GLY A 38 14.51 -17.72 -6.08
N PRO A 39 13.86 -18.34 -5.09
CA PRO A 39 12.92 -19.44 -5.31
C PRO A 39 11.72 -19.01 -6.17
N ALA A 40 11.21 -19.94 -6.99
CA ALA A 40 10.08 -19.67 -7.91
C ALA A 40 8.81 -19.15 -7.19
N TRP A 41 8.62 -19.49 -5.92
CA TRP A 41 7.49 -19.04 -5.11
C TRP A 41 7.54 -17.55 -4.73
N LEU A 42 8.68 -16.86 -4.96
CA LEU A 42 8.90 -15.45 -4.61
C LEU A 42 8.01 -14.49 -5.41
N VAL A 43 7.46 -14.94 -6.56
CA VAL A 43 6.45 -14.20 -7.32
C VAL A 43 5.17 -13.90 -6.53
N ILE A 44 4.78 -14.80 -5.62
CA ILE A 44 3.56 -14.65 -4.81
C ILE A 44 3.69 -13.51 -3.79
N PRO A 45 4.69 -13.51 -2.88
CA PRO A 45 4.88 -12.39 -1.96
C PRO A 45 5.21 -11.09 -2.68
N ALA A 46 5.92 -11.12 -3.82
CA ALA A 46 6.14 -9.93 -4.64
C ALA A 46 4.82 -9.33 -5.14
N GLY A 47 3.91 -10.15 -5.67
CA GLY A 47 2.58 -9.73 -6.10
C GLY A 47 1.70 -9.21 -4.97
N VAL A 48 1.72 -9.86 -3.79
CA VAL A 48 0.96 -9.42 -2.61
C VAL A 48 1.47 -8.08 -2.09
N LEU A 49 2.78 -7.90 -1.99
CA LEU A 49 3.39 -6.64 -1.55
C LEU A 49 3.06 -5.52 -2.52
N TRP A 50 3.22 -5.77 -3.82
CA TRP A 50 2.88 -4.80 -4.86
C TRP A 50 1.40 -4.38 -4.81
N ALA A 51 0.48 -5.34 -4.74
CA ALA A 51 -0.95 -5.08 -4.62
C ALA A 51 -1.30 -4.30 -3.32
N SER A 52 -0.64 -4.62 -2.21
CA SER A 52 -0.84 -3.92 -0.94
C SER A 52 -0.37 -2.46 -0.99
N GLY A 53 0.75 -2.18 -1.68
CA GLY A 53 1.26 -0.83 -1.92
C GLY A 53 0.28 0.03 -2.73
N MET A 54 -0.23 -0.52 -3.83
CA MET A 54 -1.28 0.09 -4.66
C MET A 54 -2.53 0.47 -3.85
N VAL A 55 -3.00 -0.44 -2.98
CA VAL A 55 -4.18 -0.19 -2.13
C VAL A 55 -3.90 0.93 -1.12
N MET A 56 -2.70 0.99 -0.52
CA MET A 56 -2.34 2.07 0.40
C MET A 56 -2.26 3.43 -0.29
N MET A 57 -1.67 3.49 -1.49
CA MET A 57 -1.60 4.72 -2.28
C MET A 57 -2.98 5.22 -2.72
N THR A 58 -3.82 4.35 -3.27
CA THR A 58 -5.16 4.70 -3.73
C THR A 58 -6.06 5.16 -2.58
N ALA A 59 -5.94 4.52 -1.41
CA ALA A 59 -6.60 4.98 -0.18
C ALA A 59 -6.11 6.37 0.25
N GLY A 60 -4.80 6.64 0.19
CA GLY A 60 -4.23 7.95 0.49
C GLY A 60 -4.62 9.05 -0.50
N LEU A 61 -4.68 8.74 -1.80
CA LEU A 61 -5.03 9.68 -2.87
C LEU A 61 -6.50 10.07 -2.84
N LEU A 62 -7.40 9.10 -2.62
CA LEU A 62 -8.84 9.33 -2.59
C LEU A 62 -9.31 10.02 -1.31
N GLY A 63 -8.41 10.28 -0.34
CA GLY A 63 -8.77 10.89 0.94
C GLY A 63 -9.75 10.05 1.76
N ARG A 64 -9.98 8.79 1.36
CA ARG A 64 -10.86 7.88 2.07
C ARG A 64 -10.04 7.14 3.11
N CYS A 65 -10.59 6.99 4.31
CA CYS A 65 -10.06 6.07 5.30
C CYS A 65 -10.80 4.72 5.16
N PRO A 66 -10.40 3.78 4.27
CA PRO A 66 -11.02 2.45 4.21
C PRO A 66 -10.83 1.66 5.52
N LEU A 67 -9.80 2.00 6.30
CA LEU A 67 -9.60 1.50 7.66
C LEU A 67 -10.74 1.86 8.62
N ARG A 68 -11.42 2.99 8.41
CA ARG A 68 -12.61 3.37 9.19
C ARG A 68 -13.84 2.57 8.75
N ALA A 69 -13.90 2.14 7.49
CA ALA A 69 -14.92 1.20 7.00
C ALA A 69 -14.66 -0.25 7.48
N MET A 70 -13.40 -0.61 7.76
CA MET A 70 -13.00 -1.87 8.42
C MET A 70 -13.01 -1.80 9.95
N GLY A 71 -13.57 -0.74 10.56
CA GLY A 71 -13.73 -0.62 12.02
C GLY A 71 -12.43 -0.40 12.80
N VAL A 72 -11.29 -0.26 12.13
CA VAL A 72 -10.01 0.04 12.78
C VAL A 72 -9.98 1.53 13.10
N LYS A 73 -9.92 1.84 14.40
CA LYS A 73 -9.81 3.20 14.94
C LYS A 73 -8.41 3.76 14.67
N THR A 74 -8.07 3.95 13.40
CA THR A 74 -6.87 4.70 13.02
C THR A 74 -7.25 6.17 13.04
N SER A 75 -6.50 6.98 13.78
CA SER A 75 -6.61 8.44 13.77
C SER A 75 -6.41 8.95 12.33
N CYS A 76 -7.52 9.17 11.64
CA CYS A 76 -7.66 10.31 10.76
C CYS A 76 -7.97 11.47 11.72
#